data_AF-A0A503TIN1-F1
#
_entry.id   AF-A0A503TIN1-F1
#
_cell.length_a   1.000
_cell.length_b   1.000
_cell.length_c   1.000
_cell.angle_alpha   90.00
_cell.angle_beta   90.00
_cell.angle_gamma   90.00
#
_symmetry.space_group_name_H-M   'P 1'
#
loop_
_entity.id
_entity.type
_entity.pdbx_description
1 polymer ?
#
loop_
_entity_poly.entity_id
_entity_poly.type
_entity_poly.pdbx_seq_one_letter_code
_entity_poly.pdbx_strand_id
1 'polypeptide(L)'
;MKRFALAVALATLAVCGPVSAVFAATAPCEETLKALRAAEATAKLSDADKNKVSELETKGIERCNADDDKRADDFFAQAMKVMGK
;
A
#
# COMPACT_ATOMS: atom_id res chain seq x y z
N MET A 1 14.47 -41.29 56.73
CA MET A 1 13.71 -42.02 55.69
C MET A 1 13.40 -41.01 54.58
N LYS A 2 14.27 -40.89 53.56
CA LYS A 2 14.10 -41.49 52.23
C LYS A 2 12.72 -41.24 51.58
N ARG A 3 12.75 -40.27 50.66
CA ARG A 3 12.27 -40.31 49.26
C ARG A 3 10.84 -39.85 48.94
N PHE A 4 10.79 -39.23 47.76
CA PHE A 4 9.66 -38.92 46.87
C PHE A 4 8.91 -37.62 47.28
N ALA A 5 8.63 -36.66 46.40
CA ALA A 5 8.33 -36.77 44.98
C ALA A 5 8.36 -35.38 44.26
N LEU A 6 8.36 -35.44 42.92
CA LEU A 6 7.87 -34.45 41.93
C LEU A 6 8.57 -33.07 41.89
N ALA A 7 9.37 -32.73 40.89
CA ALA A 7 9.05 -32.52 39.47
C ALA A 7 7.91 -31.51 39.23
N VAL A 8 8.25 -30.24 39.00
CA VAL A 8 7.58 -29.36 38.03
C VAL A 8 8.63 -28.38 37.48
N ALA A 9 9.02 -28.64 36.24
CA ALA A 9 9.62 -27.66 35.35
C ALA A 9 8.58 -26.57 35.03
N LEU A 10 9.01 -25.33 34.84
CA LEU A 10 8.83 -24.58 33.60
C LEU A 10 9.26 -23.12 33.82
N ALA A 11 10.37 -22.76 33.17
CA ALA A 11 10.79 -21.40 32.96
C ALA A 11 9.77 -20.70 32.04
N THR A 12 9.04 -19.73 32.56
CA THR A 12 8.27 -18.78 31.74
C THR A 12 9.11 -17.53 31.51
N LEU A 13 10.06 -17.63 30.58
CA LEU A 13 10.55 -16.45 29.87
C LEU A 13 9.39 -15.94 29.00
N ALA A 14 8.67 -14.95 29.50
CA ALA A 14 7.74 -14.18 28.72
C ALA A 14 8.53 -13.45 27.62
N VAL A 15 8.50 -14.02 26.42
CA VAL A 15 9.00 -13.39 25.21
C VAL A 15 8.16 -12.14 24.97
N CYS A 16 8.71 -10.97 25.31
CA CYS A 16 8.29 -9.71 24.71
C CYS A 16 8.69 -9.75 23.23
N GLY A 17 7.90 -10.44 22.42
CA GLY A 17 7.98 -10.36 20.97
C GLY A 17 7.44 -8.99 20.54
N PRO A 18 8.12 -8.26 19.63
CA PRO A 18 7.50 -7.10 19.01
C PRO A 18 6.29 -7.61 18.24
N VAL A 19 5.08 -7.22 18.65
CA VAL A 19 3.90 -7.37 17.80
C VAL A 19 4.19 -6.57 16.54
N SER A 20 4.33 -7.32 15.45
CA SER A 20 4.60 -6.87 14.09
C SER A 20 3.84 -5.58 13.79
N ALA A 21 4.54 -4.60 13.22
CA ALA A 21 3.91 -3.44 12.64
C ALA A 21 2.81 -3.93 11.70
N VAL A 22 1.56 -3.63 12.04
CA VAL A 22 0.44 -3.75 11.12
C VAL A 22 0.81 -2.90 9.92
N PHE A 23 1.17 -3.54 8.81
CA PHE A 23 1.28 -2.84 7.54
C PHE A 23 -0.03 -2.09 7.36
N ALA A 24 0.05 -0.77 7.27
CA ALA A 24 -1.11 0.06 6.95
C ALA A 24 -1.82 -0.62 5.78
N ALA A 25 -3.10 -0.97 5.96
CA ALA A 25 -3.92 -1.46 4.86
C ALA A 25 -3.70 -0.47 3.72
N THR A 26 -3.18 -0.96 2.59
CA THR A 26 -2.99 -0.13 1.41
C THR A 26 -4.34 0.54 1.14
N ALA A 27 -4.33 1.87 1.03
CA ALA A 27 -5.55 2.59 0.72
C ALA A 27 -6.13 1.98 -0.58
N PRO A 28 -7.46 1.83 -0.67
CA PRO A 28 -8.07 1.27 -1.88
C PRO A 28 -7.69 2.13 -3.09
N CYS A 29 -7.56 1.52 -4.27
CA CYS A 29 -7.04 2.18 -5.47
C CYS A 29 -7.88 3.41 -5.90
N GLU A 30 -9.13 3.52 -5.44
CA GLU A 30 -9.99 4.69 -5.65
C GLU A 30 -9.47 5.94 -4.91
N GLU A 31 -8.81 5.78 -3.75
CA GLU A 31 -8.24 6.91 -3.01
C GLU A 31 -6.98 7.44 -3.71
N THR A 32 -6.14 6.55 -4.25
CA THR A 32 -4.98 6.95 -5.06
C THR A 32 -5.41 7.56 -6.39
N LEU A 33 -6.44 7.02 -7.05
CA LEU A 33 -7.08 7.63 -8.23
C LEU A 33 -7.65 9.01 -7.93
N LYS A 34 -8.31 9.18 -6.79
CA LYS A 34 -8.85 10.48 -6.37
C LYS A 34 -7.73 11.51 -6.15
N ALA A 35 -6.62 11.11 -5.53
CA ALA A 35 -5.44 11.95 -5.37
C ALA A 35 -4.85 12.35 -6.73
N LEU A 36 -4.76 11.40 -7.68
CA LEU A 36 -4.31 11.64 -9.04
C LEU A 36 -5.19 12.68 -9.76
N ARG A 37 -6.51 12.56 -9.69
CA ARG A 37 -7.44 13.50 -10.32
C ARG A 37 -7.41 14.88 -9.70
N ALA A 38 -7.28 14.97 -8.37
CA ALA A 38 -7.12 16.25 -7.69
C ALA A 38 -5.79 16.93 -8.11
N ALA A 39 -4.75 16.13 -8.29
CA ALA A 39 -3.48 16.57 -8.80
C ALA A 39 -3.57 17.08 -10.24
N GLU A 40 -4.22 16.34 -11.12
CA GLU A 40 -4.43 16.70 -12.53
C GLU A 40 -5.24 17.99 -12.68
N ALA A 41 -6.30 18.17 -11.89
CA ALA A 41 -7.13 19.37 -11.91
C ALA A 41 -6.37 20.68 -11.61
N THR A 42 -5.21 20.58 -10.95
CA THR A 42 -4.37 21.73 -10.60
C THR A 42 -3.11 21.84 -11.46
N ALA A 43 -2.80 20.82 -12.26
CA ALA A 43 -1.57 20.75 -13.04
C ALA A 43 -1.68 21.56 -14.33
N LYS A 44 -0.62 22.32 -14.64
CA LYS A 44 -0.45 22.95 -15.96
C LYS A 44 0.47 22.07 -16.80
N LEU A 45 -0.15 21.18 -17.57
CA LEU A 45 0.56 20.18 -18.37
C LEU A 45 0.65 20.60 -19.84
N SER A 46 1.75 20.22 -20.49
CA SER A 46 1.83 20.22 -21.94
C SER A 46 0.84 19.19 -22.52
N ASP A 47 0.48 19.29 -23.80
CA ASP A 47 -0.45 18.32 -24.40
C ASP A 47 0.16 16.90 -24.44
N ALA A 48 1.48 16.79 -24.55
CA ALA A 48 2.18 15.51 -24.46
C ALA A 48 2.03 14.89 -23.06
N ASP A 49 2.22 15.69 -22.01
CA ASP A 49 2.12 15.22 -20.62
C ASP A 49 0.67 14.89 -20.25
N LYS A 50 -0.32 15.68 -20.72
CA LYS A 50 -1.75 15.36 -20.54
C LYS A 50 -2.09 13.99 -21.14
N ASN A 51 -1.67 13.75 -22.38
CA ASN A 51 -1.90 12.47 -23.03
C ASN A 51 -1.24 11.33 -22.26
N LYS A 52 -0.04 11.56 -21.70
CA LYS A 52 0.65 10.54 -20.91
C LYS A 52 -0.03 10.26 -19.57
N VAL A 53 -0.48 11.29 -18.87
CA VAL A 53 -1.25 11.16 -17.63
C VAL A 53 -2.55 10.41 -17.89
N SER A 54 -3.31 10.78 -18.92
CA SER A 54 -4.57 10.12 -19.28
C SER A 54 -4.40 8.64 -19.66
N GLU A 55 -3.32 8.29 -20.37
CA GLU A 55 -2.98 6.89 -20.69
C GLU A 55 -2.70 6.07 -19.41
N LEU A 56 -1.94 6.65 -18.48
CA LEU A 56 -1.59 6.02 -17.21
C LEU A 56 -2.80 5.92 -16.28
N GLU A 57 -3.64 6.95 -16.19
CA GLU A 57 -4.89 6.91 -15.43
C GLU A 57 -5.82 5.82 -15.98
N THR A 58 -6.00 5.75 -17.29
CA THR A 58 -6.85 4.72 -17.93
C THR A 58 -6.36 3.31 -17.61
N LYS A 59 -5.04 3.07 -17.72
CA LYS A 59 -4.43 1.79 -17.34
C LYS A 59 -4.58 1.48 -15.86
N GLY A 60 -4.44 2.49 -15.01
CA GLY A 60 -4.63 2.35 -13.57
C GLY A 60 -6.08 1.99 -13.23
N ILE A 61 -7.06 2.64 -13.85
CA ILE A 61 -8.50 2.34 -13.69
C ILE A 61 -8.82 0.90 -14.14
N GLU A 62 -8.27 0.45 -15.28
CA GLU A 62 -8.47 -0.93 -15.74
C GLU A 62 -7.98 -1.94 -14.70
N ARG A 63 -6.82 -1.68 -14.06
CA ARG A 63 -6.27 -2.55 -13.01
C ARG A 63 -7.05 -2.45 -11.71
N CYS A 64 -7.46 -1.25 -11.32
CA CYS A 64 -8.28 -1.00 -10.14
C CYS A 64 -9.64 -1.73 -10.24
N ASN A 65 -10.32 -1.63 -11.38
CA ASN A 65 -11.55 -2.38 -11.65
C ASN A 65 -11.37 -3.91 -11.68
N ALA A 66 -10.14 -4.39 -11.83
CA ALA A 66 -9.78 -5.81 -11.80
C ALA A 66 -9.28 -6.26 -10.42
N ASP A 67 -9.50 -5.45 -9.38
CA ASP A 67 -9.00 -5.64 -8.00
C ASP A 67 -7.48 -5.83 -7.94
N ASP A 68 -6.74 -5.31 -8.93
CA ASP A 68 -5.29 -5.29 -8.95
C ASP A 68 -4.74 -3.93 -8.52
N ASP A 69 -4.97 -3.64 -7.25
CA ASP A 69 -4.64 -2.37 -6.62
C ASP A 69 -3.16 -2.03 -6.77
N LYS A 70 -2.28 -3.03 -6.65
CA LYS A 70 -0.84 -2.82 -6.74
C LYS A 70 -0.45 -2.28 -8.12
N ARG A 71 -0.93 -2.90 -9.20
CA ARG A 71 -0.60 -2.41 -10.55
C ARG A 71 -1.32 -1.10 -10.86
N ALA A 72 -2.51 -0.88 -10.31
CA ALA A 72 -3.22 0.39 -10.41
C ALA A 72 -2.40 1.53 -9.80
N ASP A 73 -1.97 1.36 -8.55
CA ASP A 73 -1.15 2.32 -7.81
C ASP A 73 0.17 2.60 -8.52
N ASP A 74 0.82 1.57 -9.09
CA ASP A 74 2.05 1.75 -9.87
C ASP A 74 1.82 2.67 -11.09
N PHE A 75 0.68 2.56 -11.78
CA PHE A 75 0.32 3.46 -12.88
C PHE A 75 -0.03 4.87 -12.40
N PHE A 76 -0.80 5.00 -11.33
CA PHE A 76 -1.14 6.31 -10.76
C PHE A 76 0.11 7.04 -10.25
N ALA A 77 1.04 6.34 -9.61
CA ALA A 77 2.32 6.90 -9.19
C ALA A 77 3.19 7.37 -10.38
N GLN A 78 3.16 6.64 -11.50
CA GLN A 78 3.82 7.10 -12.73
C GLN A 78 3.16 8.38 -13.28
N ALA A 79 1.83 8.45 -13.25
CA ALA A 79 1.11 9.65 -13.70
C ALA A 79 1.42 10.86 -12.81
N MET A 80 1.49 10.66 -11.49
CA MET A 80 1.92 11.70 -10.53
C MET A 80 3.32 12.23 -10.84
N LYS A 81 4.27 11.35 -11.18
CA LYS A 81 5.63 11.76 -11.58
C LYS A 81 5.64 12.61 -12.85
N VAL A 82 4.82 12.28 -13.85
CA VAL A 82 4.67 13.11 -15.07
C VAL A 82 4.20 14.52 -14.72
N MET A 83 3.34 14.66 -13.71
CA MET A 83 2.87 15.95 -13.21
C MET A 83 3.83 16.63 -12.22
N GLY A 84 5.00 16.04 -11.95
CA GLY A 84 5.98 16.56 -11.00
C GLY A 84 5.56 16.48 -9.53
N LYS A 85 4.73 15.49 -9.17
CA LYS A 85 4.28 15.24 -7.78
C LYS A 85 4.99 14.07 -7.12
#